data_AF-A0A8T5QPG9-F1
#
_entry.id   AF-A0A8T5QPG9-F1
#
_cell.length_a   1.000
_cell.length_b   1.000
_cell.length_c   1.000
_cell.angle_alpha   90.00
_cell.angle_beta   90.00
_cell.angle_gamma   90.00
#
_symmetry.space_group_name_H-M   'P 1'
#
loop_
_entity.id
_entity.type
_entity.pdbx_description
1 polymer ?
#
loop_
_entity_poly.entity_id
_entity_poly.type
_entity_poly.pdbx_seq_one_letter_code
_entity_poly.pdbx_strand_id
1 'polypeptide(L)' 'MNMYITLNSVGCVLDTETKLTHPQNKNGGFNKFDGESVHINECSNEWWQSLSYLDKLQVFKYKYANS' A
#
# COMPACT_ATOMS: atom_id res chain seq x y z
N MET A 1 -4.34 16.33 3.73
CA MET A 1 -4.26 15.47 4.92
C MET A 1 -3.69 14.16 4.43
N ASN A 2 -2.45 13.80 4.80
CA ASN A 2 -1.83 12.57 4.31
C ASN A 2 -2.58 11.38 4.93
N MET A 3 -3.06 10.47 4.08
CA MET A 3 -3.80 9.27 4.47
C MET A 3 -2.96 8.03 4.20
N TYR A 4 -2.88 7.15 5.20
CA TYR A 4 -2.21 5.86 5.11
C TYR A 4 -3.25 4.75 5.06
N ILE A 5 -3.07 3.81 4.13
CA ILE A 5 -3.92 2.63 4.00
C ILE A 5 -3.09 1.40 4.37
N THR A 6 -3.46 0.73 5.46
CA THR A 6 -2.82 -0.51 5.90
C THR A 6 -3.33 -1.69 5.08
N LEU A 7 -2.44 -2.37 4.38
CA LEU A 7 -2.70 -3.54 3.53
C LEU A 7 -2.13 -4.79 4.22
N ASN A 8 -2.87 -5.32 5.19
CA ASN A 8 -2.40 -6.40 6.07
C ASN A 8 -2.07 -7.70 5.30
N SER A 9 -2.74 -7.97 4.17
CA SER A 9 -2.53 -9.20 3.39
C SER A 9 -1.18 -9.28 2.68
N VAL A 10 -0.54 -8.12 2.44
CA VAL A 10 0.80 -8.02 1.85
C VAL A 10 1.81 -7.42 2.83
N GLY A 11 1.38 -7.13 4.07
CA GLY A 11 2.24 -6.53 5.09
C GLY A 11 2.81 -5.18 4.67
N CYS A 12 2.01 -4.35 3.99
CA CYS A 12 2.44 -3.03 3.53
C CYS A 12 1.49 -1.92 3.99
N VAL A 13 1.98 -0.68 3.98
CA VAL A 13 1.20 0.53 4.12
C VAL A 13 1.34 1.36 2.85
N LEU A 14 0.22 1.76 2.26
CA LEU A 14 0.19 2.66 1.12
C LEU A 14 0.09 4.11 1.62
N ASP A 15 1.09 4.93 1.27
CA ASP A 15 1.04 6.39 1.37
C ASP A 15 0.27 6.92 0.15
N THR A 16 -0.90 7.48 0.38
CA THR A 16 -1.80 7.96 -0.69
C THR A 16 -1.37 9.28 -1.31
N GLU A 17 -0.46 10.02 -0.66
CA GLU A 17 0.10 11.27 -1.16
C GLU A 17 1.24 10.99 -2.13
N THR A 18 2.18 10.13 -1.75
CA THR A 18 3.36 9.78 -2.57
C THR A 18 3.13 8.59 -3.49
N LYS A 19 2.02 7.86 -3.30
CA LYS A 19 1.68 6.60 -4.01
C LYS A 19 2.70 5.49 -3.80
N LEU A 20 3.45 5.56 -2.71
CA LEU A 20 4.45 4.57 -2.33
C LEU A 20 3.87 3.54 -1.37
N THR A 21 4.26 2.30 -1.54
CA THR A 21 4.03 1.22 -0.59
C THR A 21 5.26 1.05 0.29
N HIS A 22 5.06 0.97 1.59
CA HIS A 22 6.10 0.79 2.59
C HIS A 22 5.89 -0.53 3.33
N PRO A 23 6.94 -1.33 3.60
CA PRO A 23 6.82 -2.50 4.44
C PRO A 23 6.32 -2.16 5.84
N GLN A 24 5.44 -3.01 6.37
CA GLN A 24 4.92 -2.89 7.72
C GLN A 24 5.81 -3.68 8.70
N ASN A 25 6.13 -3.05 9.83
CA ASN A 25 6.81 -3.69 10.94
C ASN A 25 5.85 -4.62 11.68
N LYS A 26 6.39 -5.60 12.43
CA LYS A 26 5.59 -6.56 13.22
C LYS A 26 4.60 -5.92 14.20
N ASN A 27 4.87 -4.68 14.63
CA ASN A 27 4.04 -3.94 15.57
C ASN A 27 2.94 -3.09 14.90
N GLY A 28 2.76 -3.19 13.58
CA GLY A 28 1.76 -2.41 12.84
C GLY A 28 2.22 -1.02 12.38
N GLY A 29 3.37 -0.54 12.85
CA GLY A 29 4.01 0.66 12.32
C GLY A 29 4.67 0.40 10.95
N PHE A 30 5.10 1.46 10.27
CA PHE A 30 5.84 1.38 9.01
C PHE A 30 6.95 2.44 9.00
N ASN A 31 8.06 2.15 8.33
CA ASN A 31 9.17 3.08 8.18
C ASN A 31 9.19 3.61 6.75
N LYS A 32 9.31 4.93 6.60
CA LYS A 32 9.45 5.60 5.29
C LYS A 32 10.89 5.56 4.77
N PHE A 33 11.57 4.42 4.90
CA PHE A 33 12.94 4.31 4.40
C PHE A 33 12.92 4.27 2.87
N ASP A 34 13.58 5.23 2.23
CA ASP A 34 13.55 5.45 0.77
C ASP A 34 14.08 4.27 -0.07
N GLY A 35 14.73 3.27 0.55
CA GLY A 35 15.29 2.10 -0.14
C GLY A 35 14.36 0.89 -0.26
N GLU A 36 13.26 0.84 0.49
CA GLU A 36 12.35 -0.33 0.53
C GLU A 36 10.95 0.00 0.02
N SER A 37 10.76 1.23 -0.45
CA SER A 37 9.47 1.75 -0.88
C SER A 37 9.29 1.51 -2.37
N VAL A 38 8.12 1.01 -2.77
CA VAL A 38 7.82 0.74 -4.19
C VAL A 38 6.56 1.50 -4.59
N HIS A 39 6.60 2.19 -5.72
CA HIS A 39 5.42 2.89 -6.23
C HIS A 39 4.32 1.87 -6.55
N ILE A 40 3.07 2.18 -6.20
CA ILE A 40 1.96 1.20 -6.29
C ILE A 40 1.76 0.64 -7.70
N ASN A 41 2.04 1.43 -8.74
CA ASN A 41 1.92 0.96 -10.13
C ASN A 41 3.13 0.14 -10.61
N GLU A 42 4.19 0.08 -9.83
CA GLU A 42 5.41 -0.72 -10.08
C GLU A 42 5.43 -2.01 -9.25
N CYS A 43 4.44 -2.21 -8.36
CA CYS A 43 4.28 -3.47 -7.64
C CYS A 43 4.06 -4.63 -8.61
N SER A 44 4.68 -5.77 -8.31
CA SER A 44 4.60 -6.97 -9.16
C SER A 44 3.19 -7.56 -9.20
N ASN A 45 2.94 -8.41 -10.20
CA ASN A 45 1.66 -9.11 -10.31
C ASN A 45 1.38 -10.00 -9.08
N GLU A 46 2.41 -10.65 -8.53
CA GLU A 46 2.28 -11.47 -7.32
C GLU A 46 1.83 -10.63 -6.12
N TRP A 47 2.31 -9.39 -5.99
CA TRP A 47 1.86 -8.47 -4.95
C TRP A 47 0.37 -8.15 -5.09
N TRP A 48 -0.08 -7.80 -6.31
CA TRP A 48 -1.49 -7.54 -6.60
C TRP A 48 -2.40 -8.76 -6.36
N GLN A 49 -1.92 -9.95 -6.69
CA GLN A 49 -2.65 -11.20 -6.49
C GLN A 49 -2.76 -11.55 -5.00
N SER A 50 -1.72 -11.25 -4.21
CA SER A 50 -1.65 -11.52 -2.77
C SER A 50 -2.57 -10.62 -1.93
N LEU A 51 -3.02 -9.49 -2.48
CA LEU A 51 -3.99 -8.65 -1.79
C LEU A 51 -5.31 -9.39 -1.51
N SER A 52 -5.77 -9.32 -0.27
CA SER A 52 -7.10 -9.77 0.14
C SER A 52 -8.19 -8.97 -0.57
N TYR A 53 -9.42 -9.49 -0.58
CA TYR A 53 -10.56 -8.77 -1.14
C TYR A 53 -10.77 -7.39 -0.48
N LEU A 54 -10.62 -7.30 0.84
CA LEU A 54 -10.80 -6.04 1.58
C LEU A 54 -9.69 -5.02 1.24
N ASP A 55 -8.44 -5.47 1.16
CA ASP A 55 -7.31 -4.60 0.82
C ASP A 55 -7.40 -4.13 -0.64
N LYS A 56 -7.81 -5.02 -1.57
CA LYS A 56 -8.13 -4.64 -2.97
C LYS A 56 -9.19 -3.55 -3.01
N LEU A 57 -10.29 -3.69 -2.27
CA LEU A 57 -11.34 -2.67 -2.23
C LEU A 57 -10.82 -1.32 -1.72
N GLN A 58 -9.95 -1.30 -0.72
CA GLN A 58 -9.37 -0.05 -0.23
C GLN A 58 -8.49 0.63 -1.28
N VAL A 59 -7.62 -0.14 -1.95
CA VAL A 59 -6.76 0.37 -3.02
C VAL A 59 -7.57 0.85 -4.23
N PHE A 60 -8.61 0.10 -4.63
CA PHE A 60 -9.48 0.51 -5.73
C PHE A 60 -10.28 1.76 -5.38
N LYS A 61 -10.89 1.84 -4.19
CA LYS A 61 -11.59 3.05 -3.74
C LYS A 61 -10.68 4.28 -3.82
N TYR A 62 -9.42 4.15 -3.39
CA TYR A 62 -8.44 5.21 -3.53
C TYR A 62 -8.18 5.56 -5.00
N LYS A 63 -7.89 4.57 -5.85
CA LYS A 63 -7.60 4.80 -7.28
C LYS A 63 -8.76 5.52 -7.97
N TYR A 64 -9.99 5.03 -7.83
CA TYR A 64 -11.16 5.62 -8.51
C TYR A 64 -11.64 6.94 -7.92
N ALA A 65 -11.43 7.20 -6.62
CA ALA A 65 -11.76 8.49 -6.02
C ALA A 65 -10.79 9.62 -6.44
N ASN A 66 -9.62 9.27 -6.96
CA ASN A 66 -8.56 10.20 -7.35
C ASN A 66 -8.14 10.03 -8.84
N SER A 67 -8.99 9.38 -9.65
CA SER A 67 -8.84 9.25 -11.11
C SER A 67 -9.49 10.41 -11.85
#